data_AF-A0A385N1F2-F1
#
_entry.id   AF-A0A385N1F2-F1
#
_cell.length_a   1.000
_cell.length_b   1.000
_cell.length_c   1.000
_cell.angle_alpha   90.00
_cell.angle_beta   90.00
_cell.angle_gamma   90.00
#
_symmetry.space_group_name_H-M   'P 1'
#
loop_
_entity.id
_entity.type
_entity.pdbx_description
1 polymer ?
#
loop_
_entity_poly.entity_id
_entity_poly.type
_entity_poly.pdbx_seq_one_letter_code
_entity_poly.pdbx_strand_id
1 'polypeptide(L)'
;MSLKLSERQQQVLQCVKDAKAEKRRPNTASLTVRMKRKGHAITEKQCAYDLGVIIRTKGTGVMSFKPTGMRTMWIYNENNAQEANQ
;
A
#
# COMPACT_ATOMS: atom_id res chain seq x y z
N MET A 1 -15.71 7.46 -6.88
CA MET A 1 -16.08 6.04 -7.12
C MET A 1 -15.57 5.17 -5.98
N SER A 2 -16.26 4.07 -5.65
CA SER A 2 -15.75 3.09 -4.69
C SER A 2 -14.59 2.30 -5.31
N LEU A 3 -13.44 2.24 -4.64
CA LEU A 3 -12.31 1.43 -5.09
C LEU A 3 -12.72 -0.04 -5.03
N LYS A 4 -12.56 -0.79 -6.14
CA LYS A 4 -12.82 -2.23 -6.19
C LYS A 4 -11.71 -3.02 -5.47
N LEU A 5 -11.61 -2.81 -4.16
CA LEU A 5 -10.65 -3.47 -3.27
C LEU A 5 -11.39 -4.30 -2.22
N SER A 6 -10.88 -5.49 -1.94
CA SER A 6 -11.35 -6.27 -0.79
C SER A 6 -11.03 -5.56 0.52
N GLU A 7 -11.71 -5.93 1.60
CA GLU A 7 -11.48 -5.34 2.92
C GLU A 7 -9.99 -5.42 3.33
N ARG A 8 -9.34 -6.57 3.13
CA ARG A 8 -7.92 -6.75 3.42
C ARG A 8 -7.04 -5.82 2.58
N GLN A 9 -7.37 -5.63 1.30
CA GLN A 9 -6.65 -4.70 0.43
C GLN A 9 -6.86 -3.24 0.86
N GLN A 10 -8.05 -2.88 1.32
CA GLN A 10 -8.31 -1.55 1.89
C GLN A 10 -7.49 -1.32 3.17
N GLN A 11 -7.38 -2.32 4.05
CA GLN A 11 -6.54 -2.26 5.25
C GLN A 11 -5.05 -2.11 4.90
N VAL A 12 -4.56 -2.85 3.90
CA VAL A 12 -3.17 -2.71 3.39
C VAL A 12 -2.96 -1.32 2.81
N LEU A 13 -3.88 -0.82 1.98
CA LEU A 13 -3.83 0.54 1.43
C LEU A 13 -3.79 1.59 2.55
N GLN A 14 -4.63 1.45 3.57
CA GLN A 14 -4.63 2.36 4.71
C GLN A 14 -3.27 2.35 5.43
N CYS A 15 -2.65 1.18 5.60
CA CYS A 15 -1.30 1.09 6.17
C CYS A 15 -0.23 1.82 5.34
N VAL A 16 -0.34 1.83 4.00
CA VAL A 16 0.55 2.63 3.13
C VAL A 16 0.31 4.12 3.33
N LYS A 17 -0.96 4.56 3.42
CA LYS A 17 -1.33 5.96 3.67
C LYS A 17 -0.82 6.44 5.03
N ASP A 18 -1.00 5.65 6.08
CA ASP A 18 -0.53 5.99 7.42
C ASP A 18 1.00 6.10 7.46
N ALA A 19 1.71 5.20 6.77
CA ALA A 19 3.16 5.27 6.68
C ALA A 19 3.63 6.57 6.00
N LYS A 20 2.93 7.04 4.96
CA LYS A 20 3.17 8.37 4.36
C LYS A 20 2.94 9.50 5.37
N ALA A 21 1.82 9.47 6.10
CA ALA A 21 1.50 10.47 7.12
C ALA A 21 2.58 10.55 8.22
N GLU A 22 3.16 9.41 8.57
CA GLU A 22 4.31 9.29 9.48
C GLU A 22 5.67 9.61 8.82
N LYS A 23 5.69 10.08 7.57
CA LYS A 23 6.91 10.36 6.79
C LYS A 23 7.86 9.16 6.64
N ARG A 24 7.31 7.94 6.70
CA ARG A 24 8.04 6.68 6.52
C ARG A 24 7.94 6.20 5.08
N ARG A 25 8.96 5.46 4.64
CA ARG A 25 8.99 4.76 3.35
C ARG A 25 8.74 3.27 3.58
N PRO A 26 7.49 2.80 3.49
CA PRO A 26 7.18 1.42 3.82
C PRO A 26 7.68 0.45 2.75
N ASN A 27 8.23 -0.68 3.17
CA ASN A 27 8.39 -1.89 2.35
C ASN A 27 7.38 -2.96 2.78
N THR A 28 7.25 -4.04 2.02
CA THR A 28 6.27 -5.11 2.28
C THR A 28 6.38 -5.70 3.70
N ALA A 29 7.59 -5.96 4.18
CA ALA A 29 7.82 -6.46 5.53
C ALA A 29 7.30 -5.47 6.60
N SER A 30 7.62 -4.19 6.46
CA SER A 30 7.18 -3.15 7.41
C SER A 30 5.66 -2.98 7.42
N LEU A 31 4.98 -3.14 6.27
CA LEU A 31 3.53 -3.10 6.19
C LEU A 31 2.90 -4.35 6.81
N THR A 32 3.50 -5.51 6.62
CA THR A 32 3.07 -6.76 7.25
C THR A 32 3.13 -6.65 8.78
N VAL A 33 4.21 -6.08 9.33
CA VAL A 33 4.33 -5.82 10.78
C VAL A 33 3.27 -4.82 11.24
N ARG A 34 3.04 -3.74 10.48
CA ARG A 34 2.00 -2.74 10.81
C ARG A 34 0.60 -3.35 10.81
N MET A 35 0.26 -4.15 9.81
CA MET A 35 -1.01 -4.88 9.73
C MET A 35 -1.21 -5.77 10.96
N LYS A 36 -0.20 -6.56 11.32
CA LYS A 36 -0.24 -7.41 12.53
C LYS A 36 -0.41 -6.59 13.81
N ARG A 37 0.28 -5.46 13.95
CA ARG A 37 0.12 -4.55 15.10
C ARG A 37 -1.28 -3.95 15.22
N LYS A 38 -1.99 -3.82 14.10
CA LYS A 38 -3.39 -3.39 14.05
C LYS A 38 -4.39 -4.54 14.26
N GLY A 39 -3.92 -5.76 14.55
CA GLY A 39 -4.77 -6.94 14.74
C GLY A 39 -5.16 -7.66 13.46
N HIS A 40 -4.61 -7.28 12.30
CA HIS A 40 -4.91 -7.94 11.04
C HIS A 40 -3.94 -9.11 10.79
N ALA A 41 -4.48 -10.32 10.70
CA ALA A 41 -3.70 -11.50 10.35
C ALA A 41 -3.38 -11.52 8.85
N ILE A 42 -2.09 -11.34 8.52
CA ILE A 42 -1.60 -11.39 7.13
C ILE A 42 -0.17 -11.91 7.08
N THR A 43 0.14 -12.69 6.05
CA THR A 43 1.51 -13.10 5.71
C THR A 43 2.19 -12.06 4.81
N GLU A 44 3.52 -12.05 4.79
CA GLU A 44 4.25 -11.14 3.89
C GLU A 44 3.93 -11.43 2.40
N LYS A 45 3.71 -12.70 2.04
CA LYS A 45 3.29 -13.11 0.69
C LYS A 45 1.93 -12.55 0.31
N GLN A 46 0.94 -12.62 1.22
CA GLN A 46 -0.38 -12.02 0.99
C GLN A 46 -0.30 -10.50 0.91
N CYS A 47 0.50 -9.86 1.78
CA CYS A 47 0.70 -8.41 1.74
C CYS A 47 1.33 -7.97 0.40
N ALA A 48 2.35 -8.69 -0.09
CA ALA A 48 2.95 -8.44 -1.41
C ALA A 48 1.92 -8.58 -2.55
N TYR A 49 1.09 -9.62 -2.50
CA TYR A 49 0.03 -9.83 -3.49
C TYR A 49 -0.98 -8.68 -3.49
N ASP A 50 -1.48 -8.31 -2.31
CA ASP A 50 -2.45 -7.23 -2.16
C ASP A 50 -1.87 -5.89 -2.63
N LEU A 51 -0.61 -5.58 -2.33
CA LEU A 51 0.08 -4.38 -2.83
C LEU A 51 0.20 -4.38 -4.36
N GLY A 52 0.42 -5.55 -4.97
CA GLY A 52 0.38 -5.73 -6.42
C GLY A 52 -1.00 -5.44 -7.03
N VAL A 53 -2.09 -5.79 -6.34
CA VAL A 53 -3.45 -5.43 -6.79
C VAL A 53 -3.69 -3.93 -6.63
N ILE A 54 -3.29 -3.35 -5.49
CA ILE A 54 -3.49 -1.94 -5.15
C ILE A 54 -2.81 -1.03 -6.19
N ILE A 55 -1.55 -1.29 -6.54
CA ILE A 55 -0.82 -0.47 -7.55
C ILE A 55 -1.46 -0.53 -8.95
N ARG A 56 -2.14 -1.63 -9.29
CA ARG A 56 -2.86 -1.78 -10.57
C ARG A 56 -4.28 -1.23 -10.54
N THR A 57 -4.79 -0.90 -9.36
CA THR A 57 -6.14 -0.34 -9.20
C THR A 57 -6.07 1.18 -9.33
N LYS A 58 -6.77 1.72 -10.33
CA LYS A 58 -6.84 3.18 -10.54
C LYS A 58 -7.43 3.88 -9.32
N GLY A 59 -6.89 5.06 -9.00
CA GLY A 59 -7.35 5.89 -7.88
C GLY A 59 -6.82 5.50 -6.50
N THR A 60 -5.98 4.48 -6.39
CA THR A 60 -5.33 4.15 -5.10
C THR A 60 -4.17 5.09 -4.78
N GLY A 61 -3.57 5.74 -5.78
CA GLY A 61 -2.42 6.63 -5.63
C GLY A 61 -1.15 5.94 -5.15
N VAL A 62 -1.10 4.60 -5.13
CA VAL A 62 0.08 3.84 -4.68
C VAL A 62 1.00 3.58 -5.85
N MET A 63 2.30 3.78 -5.63
CA MET A 63 3.38 3.50 -6.56
C MET A 63 4.43 2.60 -5.87
N SER A 64 5.20 1.87 -6.66
CA SER A 64 6.35 1.10 -6.20
C SER A 64 7.65 1.71 -6.69
N PHE A 65 8.65 1.78 -5.83
CA PHE A 65 10.00 2.18 -6.18
C PHE A 65 11.01 1.18 -5.62
N LYS A 66 11.92 0.69 -6.47
CA LYS A 66 12.94 -0.30 -6.08
C LYS A 66 14.33 0.24 -6.42
N PRO A 67 15.03 0.86 -5.46
CA PRO A 67 16.44 1.20 -5.63
C PRO A 67 17.28 -0.06 -5.81
N THR A 68 18.38 0.05 -6.56
CA THR A 68 19.36 -1.04 -6.71
C THR A 68 19.86 -1.49 -5.33
N GLY A 69 19.82 -2.80 -5.08
CA GLY A 69 20.25 -3.39 -3.81
C GLY A 69 19.27 -3.22 -2.63
N MET A 70 18.12 -2.58 -2.83
CA MET A 70 17.13 -2.35 -1.76
C MET A 70 15.81 -3.12 -1.98
N ARG A 71 15.06 -3.28 -0.89
CA ARG A 71 13.68 -3.82 -0.94
C ARG A 71 12.76 -2.83 -1.67
N THR A 72 11.74 -3.35 -2.35
CA THR A 72 10.68 -2.52 -2.94
C THR A 72 10.02 -1.66 -1.87
N MET A 73 9.99 -0.36 -2.12
CA MET A 73 9.30 0.64 -1.31
C MET A 73 7.97 1.00 -1.96
N TRP A 74 6.98 1.28 -1.12
CA TRP A 74 5.62 1.64 -1.51
C TRP A 74 5.38 3.10 -1.16
N ILE A 75 4.95 3.89 -2.13
CA ILE A 75 4.80 5.34 -2.00
C ILE A 75 3.33 5.66 -2.27
N TYR A 76 2.69 6.37 -1.35
CA TYR A 76 1.37 6.94 -1.60
C TYR A 76 1.51 8.39 -2.08
N ASN A 77 0.94 8.68 -3.24
CA ASN A 77 0.78 10.02 -3.77
C ASN A 77 -0.72 10.32 -3.91
N GLU A 78 -1.16 11.38 -3.26
CA GLU A 78 -2.58 11.75 -3.20
C GLU A 78 -3.04 12.42 -4.50
N ASN A 79 -2.16 13.15 -5.18
CA ASN A 79 -2.44 13.75 -6.49
C ASN A 79 -2.74 12.63 -7.51
N ASN A 80 -1.98 11.53 -7.48
CA ASN A 80 -2.22 10.36 -8.32
C ASN A 80 -3.50 9.59 -7.94
N ALA A 81 -3.99 9.76 -6.71
CA ALA A 81 -5.30 9.23 -6.32
C ALA A 81 -6.44 10.10 -6.86
N GLN A 82 -6.21 11.41 -6.99
CA GLN A 82 -7.17 12.39 -7.49
C GLN A 82 -7.25 12.45 -9.02
N GLU A 83 -6.15 12.27 -9.75
CA GLU A 83 -6.11 12.24 -11.22
C GLU A 83 -6.97 11.12 -11.83
N ALA A 84 -7.19 10.01 -11.10
CA ALA A 84 -8.11 8.97 -11.55
C ALA A 84 -9.60 9.32 -11.37
N ASN A 85 -9.91 10.46 -10.75
CA ASN A 85 -11.25 11.00 -10.57
C ASN A 85 -11.56 12.18 -11.49
N GLN A 86 -10.65 12.52 -12.42
CA GLN A 86 -10.89 13.43 -13.55
C GLN A 86 -11.11 12.61 -14.82
#